data_AF-A0A0N0BBR0-F1
#
_entry.id   AF-A0A0N0BBR0-F1
#
_cell.length_a   1.000
_cell.length_b   1.000
_cell.length_c   1.000
_cell.angle_alpha   90.00
_cell.angle_beta   90.00
_cell.angle_gamma   90.00
#
_symmetry.space_group_name_H-M   'P 1'
#
loop_
_entity.id
_entity.type
_entity.pdbx_description
1 polymer ?
#
loop_
_entity_poly.entity_id
_entity_poly.type
_entity_poly.pdbx_seq_one_letter_code
_entity_poly.pdbx_strand_id
1 'polypeptide(L)' 'KNYLRGKSFKSISERKTHLDEYFTSKLKRFWKEGIMRLPERWKKIIEQNGSYIT' A
#
# COMPACT_ATOMS: atom_id res chain seq x y z
N LYS A 1 5.63 -8.00 -6.25
CA LYS A 1 6.94 -7.80 -5.57
C LYS A 1 6.87 -6.50 -4.77
N ASN A 2 7.16 -6.54 -3.47
CA ASN A 2 7.09 -5.33 -2.61
C ASN A 2 8.28 -4.42 -2.92
N TYR A 3 8.04 -3.10 -3.03
CA TYR A 3 9.01 -2.14 -3.53
C TYR A 3 10.30 -2.05 -2.70
N LEU A 4 10.18 -2.10 -1.38
CA LEU A 4 11.30 -1.95 -0.45
C LEU A 4 12.04 -3.26 -0.15
N ARG A 5 11.53 -4.41 -0.62
CA ARG A 5 12.07 -5.73 -0.26
C ARG A 5 13.49 -5.88 -0.79
N GLY A 6 14.46 -6.05 0.11
CA GLY A 6 15.87 -6.26 -0.21
C GLY A 6 16.66 -4.97 -0.52
N LYS A 7 16.07 -3.79 -0.33
CA LYS A 7 16.80 -2.52 -0.46
C LYS A 7 17.43 -2.13 0.88
N SER A 8 18.67 -1.66 0.82
CA SER A 8 19.38 -1.01 1.93
C SER A 8 19.67 0.44 1.55
N PHE A 9 19.51 1.37 2.49
CA PHE A 9 19.75 2.80 2.25
C PHE A 9 20.88 3.30 3.15
N LYS A 10 21.78 4.11 2.61
CA LYS A 10 22.93 4.69 3.29
C LYS A 10 22.60 6.00 4.01
N SER A 11 21.49 6.65 3.65
CA SER A 11 21.09 7.92 4.23
C SER A 11 19.57 8.13 4.26
N ILE A 12 19.14 9.10 5.08
CA ILE A 12 17.75 9.56 5.12
C ILE A 12 17.35 10.20 3.77
N SER A 13 18.25 10.94 3.15
CA SER A 13 18.02 11.61 1.86
C SER A 13 17.72 10.59 0.76
N GLU A 14 18.52 9.52 0.67
CA GLU A 14 18.30 8.43 -0.28
C GLU A 14 16.96 7.73 -0.05
N ARG A 15 16.57 7.52 1.22
CA ARG A 15 15.26 6.96 1.55
C ARG A 15 14.11 7.87 1.10
N LYS A 16 14.24 9.19 1.28
CA LYS A 16 13.22 10.16 0.81
C LYS A 16 13.08 10.09 -0.71
N THR A 17 14.18 10.16 -1.45
CA THR A 17 14.18 10.05 -2.92
C THR A 17 13.48 8.77 -3.39
N HIS A 18 13.79 7.62 -2.79
CA HIS A 18 13.14 6.38 -3.17
C HIS A 18 11.63 6.32 -2.86
N LEU A 19 11.17 7.00 -1.80
CA LEU A 19 9.75 7.11 -1.50
C LEU A 19 9.06 8.03 -2.52
N ASP A 20 9.67 9.17 -2.85
CA ASP A 20 9.15 10.11 -3.84
C ASP A 20 9.02 9.45 -5.23
N GLU A 21 10.06 8.72 -5.66
CA GLU A 21 10.04 7.89 -6.87
C GLU A 21 8.91 6.85 -6.83
N TYR A 22 8.75 6.15 -5.70
CA TYR A 22 7.71 5.14 -5.55
C TYR A 22 6.32 5.73 -5.72
N PHE A 23 6.01 6.82 -5.02
CA PHE A 23 4.70 7.46 -5.09
C PHE A 23 4.43 8.06 -6.48
N THR A 24 5.43 8.69 -7.09
CA THR A 24 5.33 9.28 -8.44
C THR A 24 5.16 8.21 -9.51
N SER A 25 5.73 7.02 -9.32
CA SER A 25 5.56 5.88 -10.24
C SER A 25 4.14 5.29 -10.25
N LYS A 26 3.27 5.62 -9.28
CA LYS A 26 1.91 5.07 -9.20
C LYS A 26 0.93 5.88 -10.03
N LEU A 27 0.25 5.19 -10.94
CA LEU A 27 -0.90 5.74 -11.65
C LEU A 27 -2.00 6.14 -10.66
N LYS A 28 -2.76 7.21 -10.95
CA LYS A 28 -3.93 7.62 -10.15
C LYS A 28 -4.90 6.47 -9.86
N ARG A 29 -5.04 5.54 -10.83
CA ARG A 29 -5.87 4.33 -10.72
C ARG A 29 -5.45 3.42 -9.57
N PHE A 30 -4.15 3.31 -9.25
CA PHE A 30 -3.66 2.50 -8.13
C PHE A 30 -4.31 2.93 -6.79
N TRP A 31 -4.35 4.24 -6.55
CA TRP A 31 -4.97 4.82 -5.35
C TRP A 31 -6.49 4.66 -5.36
N LYS A 32 -7.13 4.94 -6.51
CA LYS A 32 -8.57 4.77 -6.69
C LYS A 32 -9.00 3.33 -6.38
N GLU A 33 -8.31 2.35 -6.95
CA GLU A 33 -8.61 0.93 -6.72
C GLU A 33 -8.39 0.53 -5.26
N GLY A 34 -7.38 1.07 -4.59
CA GLY A 34 -7.17 0.85 -3.16
C GLY A 34 -8.35 1.30 -2.31
N ILE A 35 -8.87 2.51 -2.56
CA ILE A 35 -10.04 3.06 -1.86
C ILE A 35 -11.30 2.25 -2.18
N MET A 36 -11.50 1.89 -3.45
CA MET A 36 -12.70 1.15 -3.89
C MET A 36 -12.77 -0.28 -3.33
N ARG A 37 -11.69 -0.82 -2.75
CA ARG A 37 -11.69 -2.11 -2.04
C ARG A 37 -12.27 -2.02 -0.62
N LEU A 38 -12.43 -0.82 -0.06
CA LEU A 38 -12.92 -0.65 1.32
C LEU A 38 -14.30 -1.28 1.58
N PRO A 39 -15.32 -1.10 0.72
CA PRO A 39 -16.63 -1.71 0.95
C PRO A 39 -16.59 -3.24 1.03
N GLU A 40 -15.79 -3.89 0.18
CA GLU A 40 -15.60 -5.34 0.21
C GLU A 40 -14.92 -5.79 1.50
N ARG A 41 -13.90 -5.04 1.97
CA ARG A 41 -13.21 -5.34 3.23
C ARG A 41 -14.13 -5.19 4.44
N TRP A 42 -14.95 -4.14 4.49
CA TRP A 42 -15.93 -3.97 5.56
C TRP A 42 -16.95 -5.10 5.60
N LYS A 43 -17.45 -5.53 4.43
CA LYS A 43 -18.36 -6.67 4.34
C LYS A 43 -17.74 -7.95 4.94
N LYS A 44 -16.49 -8.27 4.57
CA LYS A 44 -15.78 -9.44 5.12
C LYS A 44 -15.58 -9.37 6.64
N ILE A 45 -15.32 -8.19 7.19
CA ILE A 45 -15.17 -8.00 8.65
C ILE A 45 -16.49 -8.33 9.37
N ILE A 46 -17.62 -7.86 8.85
CA ILE A 46 -18.94 -8.16 9.42
C ILE A 46 -19.23 -9.66 9.34
N GLU A 47 -18.99 -10.28 8.18
CA GLU A 47 -19.18 -11.73 7.99
C GLU A 47 -18.29 -12.58 8.91
N GLN A 48 -17.12 -12.07 9.30
CA GLN A 48 -16.18 -12.75 10.21
C GLN A 48 -16.32 -12.30 11.67
N ASN A 49 -17.45 -11.65 12.03
CA ASN A 49 -17.74 -11.17 13.38
C ASN A 49 -16.61 -10.31 13.98
N GLY A 50 -16.00 -9.45 13.16
CA GLY A 50 -14.92 -8.57 13.59
C GLY A 50 -13.51 -9.18 13.55
N SER A 51 -13.35 -10.43 13.10
CA SER A 51 -12.03 -11.06 12.99
C SER A 51 -11.18 -10.47 11.85
N TYR A 52 -9.87 -10.76 11.86
CA TYR A 52 -8.96 -10.33 10.82
C TYR A 52 -9.29 -10.99 9.47
N ILE A 53 -9.47 -10.15 8.45
CA ILE A 53 -9.64 -10.58 7.07
C ILE A 53 -8.27 -10.73 6.39
N THR A 54 -8.13 -11.76 5.53
CA THR A 54 -6.94 -11.97 4.68
C THR A 54 -7.15 -11.40 3.29
#